data_AF-A0A8C6STW1-F1
#
_entry.id   AF-A0A8C6STW1-F1
#
_cell.length_a   1.000
_cell.length_b   1.000
_cell.length_c   1.000
_cell.angle_alpha   90.00
_cell.angle_beta   90.00
_cell.angle_gamma   90.00
#
_symmetry.space_group_name_H-M   'P 1'
#
loop_
_entity.id
_entity.type
_entity.pdbx_description
1 polymer ?
#
loop_
_entity_poly.entity_id
_entity_poly.type
_entity_poly.pdbx_seq_one_letter_code
_entity_poly.pdbx_strand_id
1 'polypeptide(L)'
;YHSESRVIEVNGCKSKQPVNMTYCTGNCGSTSVYSEKANSMMYKCECCQETEIANAQVELKCADGSSLQHTYSQPTACSCVPSICDEEKRRRR
;
A
#
# COMPACT_ATOMS: atom_id res chain seq x y z
N TYR A 1 -7.04 1.67 -8.84
CA TYR A 1 -7.77 0.95 -7.78
C TYR A 1 -8.07 -0.43 -8.31
N HIS A 2 -7.53 -1.47 -7.67
CA HIS A 2 -7.61 -2.84 -8.17
C HIS A 2 -8.05 -3.78 -7.04
N SER A 3 -8.51 -4.96 -7.43
CA SER A 3 -8.87 -6.00 -6.48
C SER A 3 -8.43 -7.37 -6.96
N GLU A 4 -8.05 -8.23 -6.02
CA GLU A 4 -7.65 -9.61 -6.26
C GLU A 4 -8.29 -10.51 -5.20
N SER A 5 -8.73 -11.69 -5.59
CA SER A 5 -9.29 -12.66 -4.66
C SER A 5 -8.18 -13.58 -4.14
N ARG A 6 -7.93 -13.58 -2.83
CA ARG A 6 -6.89 -14.43 -2.21
C ARG A 6 -7.28 -14.91 -0.82
N VAL A 7 -6.67 -16.02 -0.39
CA VAL A 7 -6.84 -16.54 0.98
C VAL A 7 -5.98 -15.72 1.93
N ILE A 8 -6.56 -15.31 3.06
CA ILE A 8 -5.82 -14.64 4.13
C ILE A 8 -5.31 -15.69 5.11
N GLU A 9 -4.03 -15.58 5.48
CA GLU A 9 -3.38 -16.43 6.47
C GLU A 9 -2.71 -15.56 7.54
N VAL A 10 -3.10 -15.76 8.81
CA VAL A 10 -2.56 -15.03 9.96
C VAL A 10 -2.34 -16.03 11.09
N ASN A 11 -1.13 -16.09 11.64
CA ASN A 11 -0.76 -16.99 12.74
C ASN A 11 -1.15 -18.47 12.49
N GLY A 12 -1.05 -18.93 11.24
CA GLY A 12 -1.44 -20.30 10.83
C GLY A 12 -2.94 -20.55 10.70
N CYS A 13 -3.79 -19.53 10.89
CA CYS A 13 -5.23 -19.59 10.64
C CYS A 13 -5.56 -19.02 9.26
N LYS A 14 -6.47 -19.66 8.52
CA LYS A 14 -6.79 -19.32 7.12
C LYS A 14 -8.25 -19.00 6.90
N SER A 15 -8.56 -18.09 5.99
CA SER A 15 -9.95 -17.87 5.56
C SER A 15 -10.46 -19.12 4.82
N LYS A 16 -11.73 -19.50 5.06
CA LYS A 16 -12.32 -20.68 4.40
C LYS A 16 -12.42 -20.53 2.88
N GLN A 17 -12.64 -19.31 2.42
CA GLN A 17 -12.73 -18.96 1.02
C GLN A 17 -11.80 -17.78 0.74
N PRO A 18 -11.34 -17.63 -0.51
CA PRO A 18 -10.68 -16.41 -0.95
C PRO A 18 -11.56 -15.19 -0.67
N VAL A 19 -10.94 -14.11 -0.18
CA VAL A 19 -11.61 -12.83 0.04
C VAL A 19 -11.10 -11.81 -0.98
N ASN A 20 -11.99 -10.91 -1.39
CA ASN A 20 -11.66 -9.86 -2.33
C ASN A 20 -10.80 -8.78 -1.66
N MET A 21 -9.51 -8.76 -1.96
CA MET A 21 -8.55 -7.79 -1.44
C MET A 21 -8.30 -6.66 -2.43
N THR A 22 -8.62 -5.44 -2.04
CA THR A 22 -8.36 -4.20 -2.79
C THR A 22 -6.97 -3.67 -2.48
N TYR A 23 -6.35 -3.04 -3.48
CA TYR A 23 -5.03 -2.43 -3.37
C TYR A 23 -4.85 -1.28 -4.36
N CYS A 24 -3.92 -0.39 -4.04
CA CYS A 24 -3.51 0.71 -4.92
C CYS A 24 -2.30 0.27 -5.75
N THR A 25 -2.43 0.40 -7.07
CA THR A 25 -1.31 0.29 -8.02
C THR A 25 -1.62 1.22 -9.19
N GLY A 26 -0.58 1.81 -9.76
CA GLY A 26 -0.70 2.80 -10.82
C GLY A 26 0.60 3.54 -11.07
N ASN A 27 0.65 4.27 -12.18
CA ASN A 27 1.75 5.14 -12.53
C ASN A 27 1.46 6.58 -12.06
N CYS A 28 2.39 7.19 -11.33
CA CYS A 28 2.27 8.55 -10.80
C CYS A 28 3.43 9.43 -11.25
N GLY A 29 3.26 10.75 -11.14
CA GLY A 29 4.24 11.71 -11.63
C GLY A 29 5.52 11.71 -10.84
N SER A 30 6.65 11.87 -11.52
CA SER A 30 7.93 12.20 -10.89
C SER A 30 8.72 13.19 -11.75
N THR A 31 9.45 14.09 -11.10
CA THR A 31 10.31 15.07 -11.77
C THR A 31 11.66 15.18 -11.07
N SER A 32 12.67 15.52 -11.86
CA SER A 32 14.04 15.77 -11.41
C SER A 32 14.60 16.89 -12.26
N VAL A 33 14.72 18.10 -11.70
CA VAL A 33 15.05 19.32 -12.45
C VAL A 33 16.11 20.12 -11.68
N TYR A 34 17.08 20.70 -12.39
CA TYR A 34 18.05 21.62 -11.79
C TYR A 34 17.39 22.96 -11.48
N SER A 35 17.58 23.48 -10.28
CA SER A 35 17.08 24.78 -9.84
C SER A 35 18.23 25.76 -9.66
N GLU A 36 18.31 26.77 -10.53
CA GLU A 36 19.31 27.83 -10.45
C GLU A 36 19.24 28.57 -9.10
N LYS A 37 18.02 28.82 -8.61
CA LYS A 37 17.77 29.48 -7.32
C LYS A 37 18.34 28.69 -6.14
N ALA A 38 18.24 27.36 -6.18
CA ALA A 38 18.77 26.48 -5.14
C ALA A 38 20.22 26.05 -5.40
N ASN A 39 20.74 26.29 -6.61
CA ASN A 39 21.97 25.73 -7.15
C ASN A 39 22.08 24.21 -6.91
N SER A 40 20.97 23.49 -7.08
CA SER A 40 20.89 22.06 -6.80
C SER A 40 19.84 21.36 -7.67
N MET A 41 19.92 20.04 -7.76
CA MET A 41 18.83 19.24 -8.31
C MET A 41 17.66 19.25 -7.32
N MET A 42 16.45 19.45 -7.82
CA MET A 42 15.20 19.33 -7.07
C MET A 42 14.39 18.16 -7.60
N TYR A 43 13.75 17.43 -6.69
CA TYR A 43 12.96 16.26 -7.01
C TYR A 43 11.53 16.44 -6.51
N LYS A 44 10.56 15.99 -7.30
CA LYS A 44 9.17 15.78 -6.86
C LYS A 44 8.81 14.34 -7.18
N CYS A 45 8.30 13.61 -6.18
CA CYS A 45 7.75 12.28 -6.38
C CYS A 45 6.28 12.27 -5.98
N GLU A 46 5.52 11.41 -6.65
CA GLU A 46 4.19 11.03 -6.24
C GLU A 46 4.13 9.50 -6.20
N CYS A 47 3.40 8.95 -5.22
CA CYS A 47 3.13 7.53 -5.13
C CYS A 47 1.62 7.29 -5.25
N CYS A 48 1.26 6.18 -5.90
CA CYS A 48 -0.13 5.72 -5.89
C CYS A 48 -0.43 5.18 -4.49
N GLN A 49 -1.18 5.95 -3.71
CA GLN A 49 -1.47 5.67 -2.31
C GLN A 49 -2.97 5.72 -2.05
N GLU A 50 -3.38 5.02 -1.02
CA GLU A 50 -4.73 5.03 -0.50
C GLU A 50 -5.07 6.40 0.09
N THR A 51 -6.19 6.98 -0.35
CA THR A 51 -6.71 8.24 0.20
C THR A 51 -7.87 8.01 1.16
N GLU A 52 -8.51 6.85 1.05
CA GLU A 52 -9.57 6.40 1.94
C GLU A 52 -9.38 4.91 2.25
N ILE A 53 -9.67 4.54 3.49
CA ILE A 53 -9.51 3.20 4.03
C ILE A 53 -10.80 2.79 4.72
N ALA A 54 -11.23 1.56 4.49
CA ALA A 54 -12.29 0.89 5.24
C ALA A 54 -11.73 -0.34 5.97
N ASN A 55 -12.33 -0.68 7.12
CA ASN A 55 -12.02 -1.92 7.82
C ASN A 55 -12.91 -3.04 7.27
N ALA A 56 -12.27 -4.14 6.89
CA ALA A 56 -12.92 -5.38 6.50
C ALA A 56 -12.64 -6.44 7.56
N GLN A 57 -13.55 -7.40 7.69
CA GLN A 57 -13.49 -8.41 8.74
C GLN A 57 -13.75 -9.79 8.14
N VAL A 58 -12.94 -10.77 8.53
CA VAL A 58 -13.01 -12.15 8.05
C VAL A 58 -12.80 -13.13 9.21
N GLU A 59 -13.60 -14.19 9.22
CA GLU A 59 -13.37 -15.33 10.11
C GLU A 59 -12.33 -16.28 9.49
N LEU A 60 -11.26 -16.53 10.24
CA LEU A 60 -10.23 -17.50 9.91
C LEU A 60 -10.46 -18.79 10.72
N LYS A 61 -10.12 -19.93 10.12
CA LYS A 61 -10.08 -21.23 10.80
C LYS A 61 -8.64 -21.67 11.00
N CYS A 62 -8.35 -22.09 12.22
CA CYS A 62 -7.04 -22.54 12.64
C CYS A 62 -6.96 -24.07 12.60
N ALA A 63 -5.75 -24.62 12.59
CA ALA A 63 -5.52 -26.07 12.51
C ALA A 63 -6.01 -26.83 13.75
N ASP A 64 -6.10 -26.16 14.90
CA ASP A 64 -6.64 -26.69 16.16
C ASP A 64 -8.19 -26.70 16.19
N GLY A 65 -8.84 -26.27 15.10
CA GLY A 65 -10.30 -26.18 14.99
C GLY A 65 -10.90 -24.90 15.58
N SER A 66 -10.09 -24.06 16.22
CA SER A 66 -10.53 -22.75 16.70
C SER A 66 -10.81 -21.76 15.56
N SER A 67 -11.46 -20.66 15.89
CA SER A 67 -11.81 -19.60 14.94
C SER A 67 -11.26 -18.27 15.41
N LEU A 68 -10.67 -17.53 14.49
CA LEU A 68 -10.08 -16.21 14.74
C LEU A 68 -10.80 -15.17 13.89
N GLN A 69 -11.39 -14.18 14.54
CA GLN A 69 -11.88 -12.98 13.89
C GLN A 69 -10.72 -12.04 13.57
N HIS A 70 -10.48 -11.81 12.28
CA HIS A 70 -9.41 -10.94 11.81
C HIS A 70 -10.00 -9.71 11.13
N THR A 71 -9.67 -8.54 11.64
CA THR A 71 -10.00 -7.26 11.00
C THR A 71 -8.75 -6.72 10.33
N TYR A 72 -8.89 -6.29 9.09
CA TYR A 72 -7.81 -5.70 8.29
C TYR A 72 -8.32 -4.49 7.52
N SER A 73 -7.40 -3.57 7.25
CA SER A 73 -7.72 -2.34 6.53
C SER A 73 -7.56 -2.55 5.02
N GLN A 74 -8.49 -1.97 4.26
CA GLN A 74 -8.53 -2.04 2.82
C GLN A 74 -8.69 -0.64 2.23
N PRO A 75 -7.94 -0.28 1.17
CA PRO A 75 -8.19 0.96 0.47
C PRO A 75 -9.58 0.91 -0.19
N THR A 76 -10.29 2.05 -0.17
CA THR A 76 -11.54 2.28 -0.92
C THR A 76 -11.37 3.33 -2.00
N ALA A 77 -10.35 4.18 -1.89
CA ALA A 77 -9.94 5.14 -2.91
C ALA A 77 -8.41 5.24 -2.97
N CYS A 78 -7.88 5.56 -4.15
CA CYS A 78 -6.45 5.78 -4.37
C CYS A 78 -6.24 7.07 -5.16
N SER A 79 -5.13 7.76 -4.94
CA SER A 79 -4.68 8.89 -5.76
C SER A 79 -3.16 8.96 -5.80
N CYS A 80 -2.63 9.80 -6.69
CA CYS A 80 -1.21 10.15 -6.66
C CYS A 80 -0.99 11.17 -5.55
N VAL A 81 -0.26 10.77 -4.51
CA VAL A 81 0.02 11.59 -3.33
C VAL A 81 1.49 12.00 -3.36
N PRO A 82 1.83 13.28 -3.12
CA PRO A 82 3.22 13.72 -3.03
C PRO A 82 3.99 12.90 -1.99
N SER A 83 5.15 12.39 -2.39
CA SER A 83 6.02 11.57 -1.55
C SER A 83 7.45 12.10 -1.58
N ILE A 84 8.21 11.82 -0.51
CA ILE A 84 9.61 12.23 -0.41
C ILE A 84 10.46 11.24 -1.21
N CYS A 85 11.11 11.74 -2.27
CA CYS A 85 12.20 11.01 -2.91
C CYS A 85 13.43 11.11 -1.99
N ASP A 86 13.88 10.01 -1.41
CA ASP A 86 14.95 9.96 -0.41
C ASP A 86 16.30 10.51 -0.97
N GLU A 87 16.63 11.79 -0.69
CA GLU A 87 17.88 12.43 -1.13
C GLU A 87 19.12 11.90 -0.37
N GLU A 88 18.95 11.45 0.88
CA GLU A 88 20.02 10.99 1.79
C GLU A 88 20.82 9.82 1.21
N LYS A 89 20.17 8.95 0.43
CA LYS A 89 20.84 7.78 -0.20
C LYS A 89 21.70 8.13 -1.40
N ARG A 90 21.49 9.28 -2.05
CA ARG A 90 22.30 9.73 -3.20
C ARG A 90 23.59 10.44 -2.78
N ARG A 91 23.60 11.14 -1.64
CA ARG A 91 24.81 11.79 -1.10
C ARG A 91 25.84 10.83 -0.48
N ARG A 92 25.45 9.57 -0.24
CA ARG A 92 26.33 8.52 0.33
C ARG A 92 26.84 7.51 -0.72
N ARG A 93 26.70 7.80 -2.01
CA ARG A 93 27.27 7.02 -3.11
C ARG A 93 28.33 7.81 -3.85
#